data_AF-A0A958B075-F1
#
_entry.id   AF-A0A958B075-F1
#
_cell.length_a   1.000
_cell.length_b   1.000
_cell.length_c   1.000
_cell.angle_alpha   90.00
_cell.angle_beta   90.00
_cell.angle_gamma   90.00
#
_symmetry.space_group_name_H-M   'P 1'
#
loop_
_entity.id
_entity.type
_entity.pdbx_description
1 polymer ?
#
loop_
_entity_poly.entity_id
_entity_poly.type
_entity_poly.pdbx_seq_one_letter_code
_entity_poly.pdbx_strand_id
1 'polypeptide(L)'
;WPGIGYHFVILPDGTINQTNRIETRSYHAGNANNDSVGVSLIGRFMRRNWNGTPIPTDQQLPTPQQMDSTARLIAWLMKEHGITAITKIVGHKEVSDTACPGDQWLDGANWKQLLHGKIEAIRQAPARPIQLMLMFWQHGDQWAEADWRSAQAYIAHFRPATTFTPGDGFAAHHVVIVGGDAGVSGQDEARLRTAGVDVHRLAGVNEAETKAMLDALVAADTPWPGAPHTPDLPAGPTPLPAEPPAGPDEWTVPDDYQTEVVRTIREVQPPPPQRVMVDSFAPSRPVTLPNQPGNGGAATFSFATVDANATEDAR
;
A
#
# COMPACT_ATOMS: atom_id res chain seq x y z
N TRP A 1 10.44 25.47 22.84
CA TRP A 1 9.37 25.14 21.86
C TRP A 1 8.19 24.53 22.60
N PRO A 2 6.95 24.59 22.07
CA PRO A 2 5.77 24.03 22.74
C PRO A 2 5.69 22.49 22.71
N GLY A 3 6.55 21.83 21.93
CA GLY A 3 6.64 20.38 21.81
C GLY A 3 7.82 19.98 20.93
N ILE A 4 7.83 18.72 20.48
CA ILE A 4 8.81 18.23 19.50
C ILE A 4 8.72 19.03 18.19
N GLY A 5 9.86 19.33 17.59
CA GLY A 5 9.97 20.27 16.48
C GLY A 5 9.49 19.76 15.11
N TYR A 6 9.10 18.49 15.00
CA TYR A 6 8.82 17.80 13.72
C TYR A 6 7.38 17.34 13.64
N HIS A 7 6.90 17.04 12.44
CA HIS A 7 5.62 16.39 12.24
C HIS A 7 5.78 14.87 12.30
N PHE A 8 6.87 14.35 11.72
CA PHE A 8 7.18 12.92 11.71
C PHE A 8 8.61 12.65 12.16
N VAL A 9 8.80 11.55 12.89
CA VAL A 9 10.10 11.03 13.32
C VAL A 9 10.21 9.57 12.90
N ILE A 10 11.31 9.20 12.23
CA ILE A 10 11.54 7.86 11.69
C ILE A 10 12.72 7.21 12.41
N LEU A 11 12.45 6.10 13.10
CA LEU A 11 13.43 5.34 13.87
C LEU A 11 14.33 4.48 12.95
N PRO A 12 15.51 4.01 13.41
CA PRO A 12 16.44 3.22 12.59
C PRO A 12 15.85 1.93 12.00
N ASP A 13 14.82 1.36 12.62
CA ASP A 13 14.09 0.17 12.15
C ASP A 13 13.01 0.49 11.10
N GLY A 14 12.81 1.77 10.76
CA GLY A 14 11.79 2.23 9.82
C GLY A 14 10.48 2.67 10.47
N THR A 15 10.30 2.50 11.78
CA THR A 15 9.07 2.91 12.48
C THR A 15 8.81 4.41 12.31
N ILE A 16 7.63 4.76 11.81
CA ILE A 16 7.19 6.15 11.60
C ILE A 16 6.32 6.59 12.78
N ASN A 17 6.76 7.62 13.49
CA ASN A 17 6.00 8.26 14.56
C ASN A 17 5.48 9.61 14.10
N GLN A 18 4.16 9.78 14.04
CA GLN A 18 3.56 11.10 13.91
C GLN A 18 3.55 11.79 15.27
N THR A 19 4.09 13.00 15.31
CA THR A 19 4.40 13.71 16.55
C THR A 19 3.68 15.04 16.67
N ASN A 20 3.39 15.70 15.54
CA ASN A 20 2.46 16.80 15.45
C ASN A 20 1.45 16.55 14.32
N ARG A 21 0.27 17.19 14.41
CA ARG A 21 -0.66 17.26 13.29
C ARG A 21 -0.02 18.05 12.15
N ILE A 22 -0.33 17.72 10.89
CA ILE A 22 0.27 18.38 9.72
C ILE A 22 -0.06 19.88 9.69
N GLU A 23 -1.23 20.28 10.21
CA GLU A 23 -1.68 21.67 10.29
C GLU A 23 -1.03 22.43 11.46
N THR A 24 -0.41 21.72 12.41
CA THR A 24 0.26 22.35 13.55
C THR A 24 1.61 22.88 13.11
N ARG A 25 1.80 24.19 13.22
CA ARG A 25 3.12 24.81 13.04
C ARG A 25 4.13 24.16 13.98
N SER A 26 5.08 23.45 13.40
CA SER A 26 6.22 22.84 14.10
C SER A 26 7.47 23.72 13.95
N TYR A 27 8.50 23.48 14.78
CA TYR A 27 9.69 24.33 14.87
C TYR A 27 10.95 23.56 14.46
N HIS A 28 11.06 23.18 13.19
CA HIS A 28 12.18 22.40 12.65
C HIS A 28 13.16 23.21 11.77
N ALA A 29 12.74 24.32 11.18
CA ALA A 29 13.39 24.91 10.00
C ALA A 29 13.31 26.44 9.88
N GLY A 30 13.35 27.15 10.99
CA GLY A 30 13.33 28.63 10.99
C GLY A 30 12.14 29.22 10.21
N ASN A 31 12.43 29.89 9.09
CA ASN A 31 11.41 30.54 8.27
C ASN A 31 10.52 29.54 7.51
N ALA A 32 11.02 28.35 7.18
CA ALA A 32 10.26 27.31 6.46
C ALA A 32 9.23 26.59 7.35
N ASN A 33 9.19 26.88 8.66
CA ASN A 33 8.23 26.28 9.58
C ASN A 33 6.76 26.56 9.22
N ASN A 34 6.49 27.64 8.49
CA ASN A 34 5.12 28.10 8.23
C ASN A 34 4.47 27.38 7.04
N ASP A 35 5.27 26.77 6.18
CA ASP A 35 4.84 26.26 4.87
C ASP A 35 5.45 24.89 4.56
N SER A 36 5.90 24.15 5.57
CA SER A 36 6.51 22.84 5.36
C SER A 36 6.23 21.82 6.46
N VAL A 37 6.36 20.55 6.07
CA VAL A 37 6.27 19.39 6.96
C VAL A 37 7.67 18.88 7.28
N GLY A 38 8.12 19.09 8.51
CA GLY A 38 9.37 18.51 9.03
C GLY A 38 9.29 17.00 9.27
N VAL A 39 10.17 16.25 8.59
CA VAL A 39 10.40 14.81 8.81
C VAL A 39 11.84 14.63 9.32
N SER A 40 12.00 14.05 10.50
CA SER A 40 13.30 13.76 11.11
C SER A 40 13.60 12.28 11.05
N LEU A 41 14.79 11.92 10.54
CA LEU A 41 15.30 10.56 10.63
C LEU A 41 16.25 10.52 11.83
N ILE A 42 16.02 9.60 12.77
CA ILE A 42 16.87 9.46 13.96
C ILE A 42 18.25 8.94 13.54
N GLY A 43 19.29 9.73 13.78
CA GLY A 43 20.67 9.39 13.47
C GLY A 43 21.57 10.60 13.23
N ARG A 44 22.87 10.33 13.13
CA ARG A 44 23.90 11.32 12.79
C ARG A 44 24.57 10.93 11.48
N PHE A 45 24.04 11.44 10.36
CA PHE A 45 24.49 11.08 9.01
C PHE A 45 25.65 11.96 8.53
N MET A 46 26.76 11.92 9.27
CA MET A 46 27.97 12.71 9.00
C MET A 46 29.17 11.78 8.81
N ARG A 47 30.20 12.18 8.06
CA ARG A 47 31.46 11.42 7.97
C ARG A 47 32.29 11.48 9.25
N ARG A 48 32.10 12.52 10.07
CA ARG A 48 32.89 12.76 11.29
C ARG A 48 32.02 13.15 12.48
N ASN A 49 32.46 12.71 13.65
CA ASN A 49 31.96 13.16 14.95
C ASN A 49 32.40 14.61 15.22
N TRP A 50 31.79 15.22 16.24
CA TRP A 50 32.13 16.59 16.65
C TRP A 50 33.59 16.76 17.07
N ASN A 51 34.18 15.73 17.69
CA ASN A 51 35.60 15.69 18.04
C ASN A 51 36.53 15.36 16.85
N GLY A 52 36.00 15.29 15.63
CA GLY A 52 36.76 15.05 14.41
C GLY A 52 37.06 13.58 14.11
N THR A 53 36.71 12.62 14.97
CA THR A 53 36.91 11.19 14.65
C THR A 53 35.96 10.74 13.54
N PRO A 54 36.35 9.77 12.68
CA PRO A 54 35.46 9.26 11.64
C PRO A 54 34.28 8.50 12.25
N ILE A 55 33.09 8.68 11.64
CA ILE A 55 31.91 7.85 11.93
C ILE A 55 32.00 6.59 11.05
N PRO A 56 31.66 5.39 11.56
CA PRO A 56 31.60 4.16 10.76
C PRO A 56 30.75 4.35 9.50
N THR A 57 31.21 3.84 8.36
CA THR A 57 30.58 4.11 7.05
C THR A 57 29.12 3.66 6.98
N ASP A 58 28.76 2.59 7.68
CA ASP A 58 27.41 2.06 7.83
C ASP A 58 26.47 2.94 8.67
N GLN A 59 27.00 3.95 9.37
CA GLN A 59 26.24 4.92 10.17
C GLN A 59 26.22 6.32 9.56
N GLN A 60 26.94 6.55 8.46
CA GLN A 60 27.02 7.87 7.81
C GLN A 60 25.79 8.19 6.94
N LEU A 61 24.92 7.20 6.71
CA LEU A 61 23.69 7.31 5.91
C LEU A 61 22.51 6.75 6.68
N PRO A 62 21.27 7.15 6.37
CA PRO A 62 20.09 6.49 6.91
C PRO A 62 20.06 5.00 6.58
N THR A 63 19.48 4.21 7.48
CA THR A 63 19.33 2.76 7.25
C THR A 63 18.41 2.50 6.04
N PRO A 64 18.51 1.32 5.39
CA PRO A 64 17.59 0.93 4.32
C PRO A 64 16.12 1.05 4.74
N GLN A 65 15.78 0.62 5.96
CA GLN A 65 14.44 0.69 6.53
C GLN A 65 13.96 2.13 6.72
N GLN A 66 14.84 3.02 7.19
CA GLN A 66 14.55 4.47 7.25
C GLN A 66 14.30 5.05 5.86
N MET A 67 15.15 4.72 4.88
CA MET A 67 15.01 5.22 3.51
C MET A 67 13.69 4.77 2.87
N ASP A 68 13.31 3.51 3.04
CA ASP A 68 12.07 2.97 2.48
C ASP A 68 10.83 3.58 3.14
N SER A 69 10.84 3.69 4.47
CA SER A 69 9.73 4.28 5.24
C SER A 69 9.58 5.77 4.95
N THR A 70 10.69 6.49 4.83
CA THR A 70 10.71 7.90 4.41
C THR A 70 10.14 8.05 3.01
N ALA A 71 10.57 7.22 2.06
CA ALA A 71 10.09 7.30 0.68
C ALA A 71 8.58 7.07 0.58
N ARG A 72 8.04 6.08 1.31
CA ARG A 72 6.60 5.80 1.38
C ARG A 72 5.82 6.95 2.01
N LEU A 73 6.29 7.47 3.14
CA LEU A 73 5.65 8.61 3.82
C LEU A 73 5.61 9.84 2.92
N ILE A 74 6.74 10.18 2.28
CA ILE A 74 6.81 11.34 1.39
C ILE A 74 5.93 11.15 0.16
N ALA A 75 5.93 9.97 -0.46
CA ALA A 75 5.04 9.69 -1.59
C ALA A 75 3.56 9.83 -1.21
N TRP A 76 3.17 9.36 -0.02
CA TRP A 76 1.82 9.52 0.52
C TRP A 76 1.48 11.00 0.78
N LEU A 77 2.35 11.75 1.48
CA LEU A 77 2.16 13.19 1.73
C LEU A 77 2.07 14.00 0.44
N MET A 78 2.91 13.67 -0.56
CA MET A 78 2.88 14.32 -1.86
C MET A 78 1.54 14.09 -2.57
N LYS A 79 1.00 12.87 -2.50
CA LYS A 79 -0.32 12.56 -3.04
C LYS A 79 -1.42 13.30 -2.29
N GLU A 80 -1.43 13.22 -0.95
CA GLU A 80 -2.46 13.79 -0.08
C GLU A 80 -2.57 15.32 -0.24
N HIS A 81 -1.43 16.00 -0.39
CA HIS A 81 -1.37 17.46 -0.50
C HIS A 81 -1.18 17.97 -1.94
N GLY A 82 -1.33 17.10 -2.95
CA GLY A 82 -1.25 17.50 -4.37
C GLY A 82 0.12 18.04 -4.81
N ILE A 83 1.20 17.62 -4.16
CA ILE A 83 2.56 18.04 -4.46
C ILE A 83 3.12 17.17 -5.58
N THR A 84 3.28 17.75 -6.76
CA THR A 84 3.70 16.99 -7.95
C THR A 84 5.21 17.00 -8.16
N ALA A 85 5.90 18.08 -7.76
CA ALA A 85 7.31 18.28 -8.04
C ALA A 85 8.20 17.66 -6.96
N ILE A 86 9.04 16.69 -7.35
CA ILE A 86 10.02 16.05 -6.46
C ILE A 86 11.05 17.05 -5.89
N THR A 87 11.30 18.14 -6.61
CA THR A 87 12.20 19.24 -6.21
C THR A 87 11.76 19.95 -4.94
N LYS A 88 10.52 19.74 -4.48
CA LYS A 88 10.04 20.29 -3.21
C LYS A 88 10.71 19.62 -2.02
N ILE A 89 11.14 18.37 -2.15
CA ILE A 89 11.78 17.60 -1.07
C ILE A 89 13.24 18.05 -0.92
N VAL A 90 13.52 18.92 0.05
CA VAL A 90 14.84 19.56 0.23
C VAL A 90 15.34 19.56 1.68
N GLY A 91 16.66 19.41 1.82
CA GLY A 91 17.50 19.34 3.02
C GLY A 91 17.28 20.49 4.00
N HIS A 92 17.50 20.30 5.30
CA HIS A 92 17.54 21.44 6.24
C HIS A 92 18.54 22.49 5.79
N LYS A 93 19.73 22.02 5.38
CA LYS A 93 20.81 22.85 4.85
C LYS A 93 20.46 23.59 3.57
N GLU A 94 19.37 23.24 2.90
CA GLU A 94 18.90 23.93 1.71
C GLU A 94 18.01 25.14 2.05
N VAL A 95 17.60 25.29 3.32
CA VAL A 95 16.78 26.41 3.80
C VAL A 95 17.33 27.15 5.01
N SER A 96 18.39 26.64 5.63
CA SER A 96 19.00 27.16 6.85
C SER A 96 20.49 26.84 6.88
N ASP A 97 21.26 27.63 7.61
CA ASP A 97 22.70 27.39 7.77
C ASP A 97 22.95 26.27 8.79
N THR A 98 23.09 25.05 8.29
CA THR A 98 23.24 23.84 9.11
C THR A 98 23.90 22.71 8.32
N ALA A 99 24.49 21.74 9.02
CA ALA A 99 25.02 20.52 8.41
C ALA A 99 23.90 19.50 8.09
N CYS A 100 22.73 19.64 8.69
CA CYS A 100 21.61 18.71 8.54
C CYS A 100 21.06 18.68 7.10
N PRO A 101 20.66 17.53 6.53
CA PRO A 101 20.49 16.22 7.17
C PRO A 101 21.73 15.33 7.11
N GLY A 102 22.89 15.90 6.80
CA GLY A 102 24.14 15.16 6.69
C GLY A 102 25.06 15.77 5.65
N ASP A 103 26.35 15.51 5.79
CA ASP A 103 27.39 15.98 4.87
C ASP A 103 27.41 15.22 3.53
N GLN A 104 26.60 14.16 3.40
CA GLN A 104 26.40 13.40 2.17
C GLN A 104 25.00 13.58 1.56
N TRP A 105 24.24 14.61 1.97
CA TRP A 105 22.91 14.89 1.43
C TRP A 105 22.95 15.24 -0.06
N LEU A 106 23.79 16.21 -0.45
CA LEU A 106 24.01 16.65 -1.85
C LEU A 106 25.33 16.11 -2.45
N ASP A 107 26.26 15.71 -1.59
CA ASP A 107 27.63 15.32 -1.96
C ASP A 107 27.86 13.83 -1.64
N GLY A 108 28.97 13.27 -2.13
CA GLY A 108 29.35 11.88 -1.81
C GLY A 108 28.28 10.88 -2.25
N ALA A 109 27.70 10.15 -1.28
CA ALA A 109 26.60 9.22 -1.54
C ALA A 109 25.35 9.89 -2.14
N ASN A 110 25.19 11.22 -2.00
CA ASN A 110 24.07 12.00 -2.52
C ASN A 110 22.73 11.32 -2.22
N TRP A 111 22.47 11.09 -0.94
CA TRP A 111 21.31 10.32 -0.53
C TRP A 111 19.98 11.07 -0.77
N LYS A 112 20.02 12.38 -1.10
CA LYS A 112 18.89 13.09 -1.70
C LYS A 112 18.43 12.43 -2.99
N GLN A 113 19.35 12.19 -3.92
CA GLN A 113 19.04 11.58 -5.22
C GLN A 113 18.54 10.13 -5.04
N LEU A 114 19.12 9.39 -4.09
CA LEU A 114 18.66 8.04 -3.76
C LEU A 114 17.23 8.05 -3.21
N LEU A 115 16.93 8.98 -2.31
CA LEU A 115 15.57 9.15 -1.75
C LEU A 115 14.57 9.57 -2.83
N HIS A 116 14.93 10.55 -3.67
CA HIS A 116 14.10 10.99 -4.80
C HIS A 116 13.78 9.82 -5.75
N GLY A 117 14.77 8.99 -6.08
CA GLY A 117 14.57 7.80 -6.89
C GLY A 117 13.58 6.80 -6.27
N LYS A 118 13.68 6.56 -4.96
CA LYS A 118 12.74 5.70 -4.23
C LYS A 118 11.31 6.27 -4.22
N ILE A 119 11.17 7.58 -3.98
CA ILE A 119 9.85 8.24 -3.99
C ILE A 119 9.21 8.14 -5.38
N GLU A 120 9.94 8.44 -6.44
CA GLU A 120 9.43 8.36 -7.80
C GLU A 120 9.07 6.93 -8.20
N ALA A 121 9.87 5.95 -7.81
CA ALA A 121 9.54 4.54 -8.02
C ALA A 121 8.20 4.17 -7.36
N ILE A 122 7.92 4.66 -6.14
CA ILE A 122 6.64 4.44 -5.46
C ILE A 122 5.50 5.17 -6.18
N ARG A 123 5.71 6.42 -6.61
CA ARG A 123 4.68 7.22 -7.30
C ARG A 123 4.31 6.67 -8.67
N GLN A 124 5.26 6.03 -9.35
CA GLN A 124 5.08 5.44 -10.68
C GLN A 124 4.67 3.96 -10.62
N ALA A 125 4.78 3.33 -9.44
CA ALA A 125 4.37 1.95 -9.26
C ALA A 125 2.88 1.80 -9.59
N PRO A 126 2.48 0.73 -10.30
CA PRO A 126 1.08 0.45 -10.53
C PRO A 126 0.37 0.25 -9.18
N ALA A 127 -0.84 0.79 -9.06
CA ALA A 127 -1.66 0.55 -7.89
C ALA A 127 -1.89 -0.96 -7.72
N ARG A 128 -1.59 -1.48 -6.54
CA ARG A 128 -1.85 -2.87 -6.15
C ARG A 128 -2.94 -2.90 -5.08
N PRO A 129 -4.23 -2.82 -5.48
CA PRO A 129 -5.33 -2.73 -4.53
C PRO A 129 -5.51 -4.00 -3.70
N ILE A 130 -4.91 -5.12 -4.12
CA ILE A 130 -5.03 -6.40 -3.42
C ILE A 130 -3.81 -6.58 -2.51
N GLN A 131 -4.06 -6.81 -1.22
CA GLN A 131 -2.96 -7.04 -0.27
C GLN A 131 -2.42 -8.47 -0.39
N LEU A 132 -3.33 -9.46 -0.38
CA LEU A 132 -3.01 -10.88 -0.44
C LEU A 132 -3.87 -11.57 -1.50
N MET A 133 -3.22 -12.31 -2.39
CA MET A 133 -3.87 -13.13 -3.40
C MET A 133 -3.38 -14.56 -3.36
N LEU A 134 -4.33 -15.49 -3.42
CA LEU A 134 -4.08 -16.92 -3.55
C LEU A 134 -4.30 -17.33 -5.00
N MET A 135 -3.27 -17.90 -5.62
CA MET A 135 -3.24 -18.22 -7.04
C MET A 135 -3.25 -19.73 -7.25
N PHE A 136 -4.20 -20.17 -8.03
CA PHE A 136 -4.40 -21.55 -8.44
C PHE A 136 -4.11 -21.71 -9.93
N TRP A 137 -3.85 -22.94 -10.37
CA TRP A 137 -3.64 -23.24 -11.78
C TRP A 137 -4.94 -23.59 -12.51
N GLN A 138 -4.98 -23.28 -13.80
CA GLN A 138 -6.02 -23.70 -14.72
C GLN A 138 -5.42 -23.90 -16.11
N HIS A 139 -5.74 -25.03 -16.75
CA HIS A 139 -5.33 -25.38 -18.11
C HIS A 139 -6.54 -25.88 -18.89
N GLY A 140 -7.14 -25.01 -19.70
CA GLY A 140 -8.38 -25.33 -20.41
C GLY A 140 -9.52 -25.64 -19.43
N ASP A 141 -10.10 -26.84 -19.55
CA ASP A 141 -11.18 -27.32 -18.68
C ASP A 141 -10.68 -27.96 -17.38
N GLN A 142 -9.37 -28.21 -17.26
CA GLN A 142 -8.77 -28.70 -16.03
C GLN A 142 -8.35 -27.54 -15.14
N TRP A 143 -8.58 -27.68 -13.83
CA TRP A 143 -8.24 -26.66 -12.86
C TRP A 143 -7.87 -27.32 -11.52
N ALA A 144 -7.29 -26.51 -10.64
CA ALA A 144 -6.76 -26.92 -9.34
C ALA A 144 -7.85 -27.32 -8.31
N GLU A 145 -8.74 -28.25 -8.63
CA GLU A 145 -9.87 -28.64 -7.78
C GLU A 145 -9.43 -29.21 -6.43
N ALA A 146 -8.40 -30.06 -6.44
CA ALA A 146 -7.75 -30.63 -5.27
C ALA A 146 -7.13 -29.54 -4.37
N ASP A 147 -6.33 -28.66 -4.97
CA ASP A 147 -5.67 -27.55 -4.28
C ASP A 147 -6.71 -26.58 -3.68
N TRP A 148 -7.80 -26.30 -4.40
CA TRP A 148 -8.90 -25.46 -3.93
C TRP A 148 -9.56 -26.03 -2.67
N ARG A 149 -9.88 -27.33 -2.68
CA ARG A 149 -10.45 -28.01 -1.50
C ARG A 149 -9.46 -27.96 -0.33
N SER A 150 -8.18 -28.18 -0.59
CA SER A 150 -7.11 -28.13 0.41
C SER A 150 -6.92 -26.74 1.02
N ALA A 151 -7.17 -25.68 0.25
CA ALA A 151 -7.01 -24.30 0.67
C ALA A 151 -8.20 -23.68 1.43
N GLN A 152 -9.32 -24.40 1.60
CA GLN A 152 -10.52 -23.82 2.21
C GLN A 152 -10.28 -23.23 3.61
N ALA A 153 -9.50 -23.91 4.46
CA ALA A 153 -9.17 -23.42 5.79
C ALA A 153 -8.32 -22.13 5.74
N TYR A 154 -7.33 -22.10 4.84
CA TYR A 154 -6.50 -20.92 4.59
C TYR A 154 -7.35 -19.74 4.09
N ILE A 155 -8.23 -19.97 3.11
CA ILE A 155 -9.13 -18.94 2.57
C ILE A 155 -10.07 -18.44 3.66
N ALA A 156 -10.58 -19.34 4.52
CA ALA A 156 -11.46 -18.97 5.61
C ALA A 156 -10.77 -18.12 6.69
N HIS A 157 -9.48 -18.37 6.94
CA HIS A 157 -8.71 -17.68 7.95
C HIS A 157 -8.20 -16.31 7.48
N PHE A 158 -7.53 -16.26 6.33
CA PHE A 158 -6.87 -15.03 5.84
C PHE A 158 -7.71 -14.20 4.85
N ARG A 159 -8.82 -14.74 4.34
CA ARG A 159 -9.73 -14.07 3.38
C ARG A 159 -9.01 -13.41 2.18
N PRO A 160 -8.09 -14.12 1.49
CA PRO A 160 -7.39 -13.58 0.34
C PRO A 160 -8.34 -13.39 -0.85
N ALA A 161 -7.97 -12.53 -1.80
CA ALA A 161 -8.53 -12.63 -3.14
C ALA A 161 -8.02 -13.93 -3.80
N THR A 162 -8.82 -14.58 -4.65
CA THR A 162 -8.41 -15.81 -5.34
C THR A 162 -8.38 -15.59 -6.84
N THR A 163 -7.36 -16.12 -7.53
CA THR A 163 -7.28 -16.11 -8.99
C THR A 163 -6.83 -17.46 -9.55
N PHE A 164 -7.18 -17.70 -10.82
CA PHE A 164 -6.69 -18.79 -11.65
C PHE A 164 -5.79 -18.29 -12.80
N THR A 165 -5.56 -16.98 -12.89
CA THR A 165 -4.79 -16.37 -13.97
C THR A 165 -3.53 -15.70 -13.42
N PRO A 166 -2.33 -15.96 -13.99
CA PRO A 166 -1.13 -15.27 -13.57
C PRO A 166 -1.18 -13.74 -13.76
N GLY A 167 -1.98 -13.27 -14.71
CA GLY A 167 -2.13 -11.85 -15.01
C GLY A 167 -2.75 -11.04 -13.88
N ASP A 168 -3.71 -11.61 -13.14
CA ASP A 168 -4.32 -10.91 -12.01
C ASP A 168 -3.30 -10.62 -10.91
N GLY A 169 -2.28 -11.48 -10.77
CA GLY A 169 -1.20 -11.38 -9.79
C GLY A 169 -0.50 -10.02 -9.74
N PHE A 170 -0.45 -9.28 -10.86
CA PHE A 170 0.15 -7.94 -10.91
C PHE A 170 -0.58 -6.89 -10.06
N ALA A 171 -1.85 -7.14 -9.70
CA ALA A 171 -2.64 -6.26 -8.84
C ALA A 171 -2.42 -6.52 -7.33
N ALA A 172 -1.64 -7.54 -6.95
CA ALA A 172 -1.39 -7.87 -5.54
C ALA A 172 0.00 -7.47 -5.05
N HIS A 173 0.07 -7.13 -3.75
CA HIS A 173 1.34 -7.02 -3.04
C HIS A 173 1.98 -8.39 -2.82
N HIS A 174 1.21 -9.34 -2.27
CA HIS A 174 1.64 -10.71 -2.02
C HIS A 174 0.81 -11.70 -2.83
N VAL A 175 1.49 -12.62 -3.53
CA VAL A 175 0.85 -13.73 -4.26
C VAL A 175 1.34 -15.04 -3.68
N VAL A 176 0.43 -15.85 -3.15
CA VAL A 176 0.70 -17.23 -2.72
C VAL A 176 0.25 -18.16 -3.85
N ILE A 177 1.19 -18.78 -4.53
CA ILE A 177 0.92 -19.80 -5.55
C ILE A 177 0.72 -21.14 -4.87
N VAL A 178 -0.41 -21.80 -5.14
CA VAL A 178 -0.70 -23.16 -4.66
C VAL A 178 -0.37 -24.15 -5.78
N GLY A 179 0.56 -25.07 -5.49
CA GLY A 179 1.00 -26.11 -6.42
C GLY A 179 2.34 -25.80 -7.13
N GLY A 180 2.84 -26.80 -7.83
CA GLY A 180 4.14 -26.77 -8.52
C GLY A 180 4.13 -26.09 -9.89
N ASP A 181 5.28 -26.14 -10.56
CA ASP A 181 5.54 -25.46 -11.84
C ASP A 181 4.69 -25.98 -13.01
N ALA A 182 4.15 -27.20 -12.90
CA ALA A 182 3.20 -27.75 -13.86
C ALA A 182 1.86 -26.97 -13.89
N GLY A 183 1.52 -26.32 -12.78
CA GLY A 183 0.32 -25.49 -12.65
C GLY A 183 0.59 -24.04 -13.06
N VAL A 184 1.38 -23.33 -12.24
CA VAL A 184 1.83 -21.96 -12.52
C VAL A 184 3.31 -22.00 -12.83
N SER A 185 3.67 -21.62 -14.06
CA SER A 185 5.04 -21.76 -14.57
C SER A 185 6.05 -20.92 -13.78
N GLY A 186 7.30 -21.38 -13.71
CA GLY A 186 8.39 -20.57 -13.16
C GLY A 186 8.63 -19.27 -13.94
N GLN A 187 8.24 -19.20 -15.21
CA GLN A 187 8.32 -17.98 -16.01
C GLN A 187 7.30 -16.94 -15.55
N ASP A 188 6.06 -17.34 -15.24
CA ASP A 188 5.04 -16.43 -14.74
C ASP A 188 5.37 -15.93 -13.33
N GLU A 189 5.88 -16.83 -12.48
CA GLU A 189 6.42 -16.43 -11.17
C GLU A 189 7.54 -15.40 -11.32
N ALA A 190 8.51 -15.63 -12.22
CA ALA A 190 9.59 -14.69 -12.46
C ALA A 190 9.07 -13.32 -12.95
N ARG A 191 8.06 -13.30 -13.83
CA ARG A 191 7.42 -12.06 -14.30
C ARG A 191 6.78 -11.27 -13.18
N LEU A 192 6.07 -11.93 -12.27
CA LEU A 192 5.46 -11.31 -11.09
C LEU A 192 6.54 -10.70 -10.17
N ARG A 193 7.60 -11.47 -9.87
CA ARG A 193 8.74 -10.99 -9.06
C ARG A 193 9.44 -9.79 -9.69
N THR A 194 9.69 -9.81 -11.01
CA THR A 194 10.29 -8.68 -11.73
C THR A 194 9.41 -7.43 -11.69
N ALA A 195 8.09 -7.60 -11.71
CA ALA A 195 7.15 -6.49 -11.52
C ALA A 195 7.10 -5.99 -10.06
N GLY A 196 7.86 -6.62 -9.15
CA GLY A 196 7.98 -6.29 -7.74
C GLY A 196 6.91 -6.90 -6.85
N VAL A 197 6.16 -7.90 -7.33
CA VAL A 197 5.20 -8.65 -6.52
C VAL A 197 5.97 -9.61 -5.60
N ASP A 198 5.58 -9.68 -4.34
CA ASP A 198 6.17 -10.63 -3.40
C ASP A 198 5.49 -11.98 -3.54
N VAL A 199 6.14 -12.89 -4.27
CA VAL A 199 5.58 -14.20 -4.62
C VAL A 199 6.08 -15.26 -3.64
N HIS A 200 5.17 -16.14 -3.22
CA HIS A 200 5.41 -17.26 -2.32
C HIS A 200 4.82 -18.51 -2.94
N ARG A 201 5.60 -19.58 -3.12
CA ARG A 201 5.10 -20.83 -3.69
C ARG A 201 4.95 -21.89 -2.61
N LEU A 202 3.78 -22.51 -2.55
CA LEU A 202 3.47 -23.66 -1.72
C LEU A 202 3.29 -24.88 -2.63
N ALA A 203 4.39 -25.59 -2.87
CA ALA A 203 4.43 -26.76 -3.74
C ALA A 203 4.96 -27.96 -2.95
N GLY A 204 4.05 -28.71 -2.31
CA GLY A 204 4.39 -30.00 -1.73
C GLY A 204 4.69 -31.05 -2.81
N VAL A 205 5.33 -32.15 -2.43
CA VAL A 205 5.59 -33.29 -3.33
C VAL A 205 4.27 -33.92 -3.81
N ASN A 206 3.20 -33.77 -3.03
CA ASN A 206 1.85 -34.19 -3.37
C ASN A 206 0.80 -33.26 -2.74
N GLU A 207 -0.48 -33.51 -3.05
CA GLU A 207 -1.62 -32.75 -2.54
C GLU A 207 -1.67 -32.70 -1.00
N ALA A 208 -1.42 -33.83 -0.33
CA ALA A 208 -1.47 -33.90 1.13
C ALA A 208 -0.40 -33.02 1.78
N GLU A 209 0.78 -32.93 1.17
CA GLU A 209 1.85 -32.06 1.66
C GLU A 209 1.57 -30.59 1.37
N THR A 210 1.06 -30.23 0.17
CA THR A 210 0.60 -28.86 -0.11
C THR A 210 -0.47 -28.41 0.88
N LYS A 211 -1.43 -29.30 1.20
CA LYS A 211 -2.43 -29.05 2.25
C LYS A 211 -1.78 -28.83 3.61
N ALA A 212 -0.84 -29.69 4.01
CA ALA A 212 -0.15 -29.56 5.28
C ALA A 212 0.62 -28.23 5.40
N MET A 213 1.22 -27.73 4.30
CA MET A 213 1.86 -26.42 4.25
C MET A 213 0.84 -25.28 4.49
N LEU A 214 -0.33 -25.33 3.84
CA LEU A 214 -1.41 -24.37 4.04
C LEU A 214 -1.96 -24.41 5.48
N ASP A 215 -2.16 -25.60 6.04
CA ASP A 215 -2.61 -25.79 7.42
C ASP A 215 -1.58 -25.24 8.42
N ALA A 216 -0.28 -25.41 8.13
CA ALA A 216 0.80 -24.88 8.98
C ALA A 216 0.82 -23.34 9.00
N LEU A 217 0.53 -22.70 7.87
CA LEU A 217 0.38 -21.23 7.80
C LEU A 217 -0.78 -20.73 8.65
N VAL A 218 -1.94 -21.40 8.57
CA VAL A 218 -3.11 -21.10 9.42
C VAL A 218 -2.78 -21.29 10.90
N ALA A 219 -2.15 -22.42 11.26
CA ALA A 219 -1.77 -22.72 12.65
C ALA A 219 -0.75 -21.72 13.21
N ALA A 220 0.13 -21.19 12.38
CA ALA A 220 1.13 -20.18 12.75
C ALA A 220 0.60 -18.74 12.72
N ASP A 221 -0.63 -18.53 12.24
CA ASP A 221 -1.23 -17.22 11.95
C ASP A 221 -0.33 -16.36 11.04
N THR A 222 0.25 -16.98 10.02
CA THR A 222 1.10 -16.30 9.02
C THR A 222 0.58 -16.60 7.62
N PRO A 223 0.24 -15.59 6.79
CA PRO A 223 -0.36 -15.82 5.47
C PRO A 223 0.64 -16.38 4.44
N TRP A 224 1.93 -16.21 4.63
CA TRP A 224 2.96 -16.78 3.77
C TRP A 224 4.21 -17.10 4.61
N PRO A 225 5.12 -17.96 4.11
CA PRO A 225 6.34 -18.30 4.84
C PRO A 225 7.17 -17.06 5.20
N GLY A 226 7.43 -16.86 6.48
CA GLY A 226 8.21 -15.72 6.97
C GLY A 226 7.43 -14.40 7.12
N ALA A 227 6.10 -14.40 6.95
CA ALA A 227 5.28 -13.23 7.26
C ALA A 227 5.30 -12.90 8.78
N PRO A 228 5.22 -11.63 9.18
CA PRO A 228 4.99 -11.27 10.59
C PRO A 228 3.62 -11.79 11.06
N HIS A 229 3.50 -12.15 12.34
CA HIS A 229 2.30 -12.74 12.99
C HIS A 229 1.01 -11.91 12.87
N THR A 230 1.07 -10.72 12.31
CA THR A 230 -0.10 -9.89 12.05
C THR A 230 0.16 -9.13 10.77
N PRO A 231 -0.32 -9.62 9.62
CA PRO A 231 -0.37 -8.78 8.45
C PRO A 231 -1.53 -7.79 8.69
N ASP A 232 -1.28 -6.50 8.46
CA ASP A 232 -2.31 -5.47 8.27
C ASP A 232 -3.11 -5.83 7.00
N LEU A 233 -3.83 -6.96 7.04
CA LEU A 233 -4.88 -7.24 6.07
C LEU A 233 -6.02 -6.31 6.46
N PRO A 234 -6.51 -5.45 5.53
CA PRO A 234 -7.68 -4.66 5.83
C PRO A 234 -8.76 -5.61 6.31
N ALA A 235 -9.28 -5.36 7.51
CA ALA A 235 -10.41 -6.12 8.02
C ALA A 235 -11.44 -6.18 6.90
N GLY A 236 -11.85 -7.38 6.50
CA GLY A 236 -12.97 -7.55 5.60
C GLY A 236 -14.16 -6.71 6.11
N PRO A 237 -15.11 -6.35 5.24
CA PRO A 237 -16.30 -5.61 5.68
C PRO A 237 -16.85 -6.27 6.95
N THR A 238 -17.07 -5.46 7.99
CA THR A 238 -17.67 -5.93 9.25
C THR A 238 -18.82 -6.86 8.89
N PRO A 239 -18.88 -8.10 9.40
CA PRO A 239 -19.97 -9.01 9.10
C PRO A 239 -21.27 -8.24 9.30
N LEU A 240 -22.12 -8.22 8.28
CA LEU A 240 -23.48 -7.74 8.47
C LEU A 240 -24.03 -8.50 9.68
N PRO A 241 -24.74 -7.82 10.60
CA PRO A 241 -25.36 -8.50 11.73
C PRO A 241 -26.12 -9.71 11.19
N ALA A 242 -25.92 -10.88 11.83
CA ALA A 242 -26.55 -12.12 11.41
C ALA A 242 -28.03 -11.85 11.12
N GLU A 243 -28.46 -12.15 9.90
CA GLU A 243 -29.87 -12.07 9.58
C GLU A 243 -30.62 -12.95 10.60
N PRO A 244 -31.72 -12.44 11.19
CA PRO A 244 -32.58 -13.30 12.01
C PRO A 244 -32.95 -14.53 11.18
N PRO A 245 -33.10 -15.72 11.80
CA PRO A 245 -33.39 -16.95 11.08
C PRO A 245 -34.55 -16.70 10.12
N ALA A 246 -34.30 -16.95 8.83
CA ALA A 246 -35.34 -16.84 7.82
C ALA A 246 -36.50 -17.72 8.27
N GLY A 247 -37.64 -17.07 8.58
CA GLY A 247 -38.91 -17.78 8.58
C GLY A 247 -39.11 -18.44 7.21
N PRO A 248 -39.92 -19.50 7.11
CA PRO A 248 -40.08 -20.26 5.88
C PRO A 248 -40.38 -19.29 4.72
N ASP A 249 -39.46 -19.29 3.75
CA ASP A 249 -39.48 -18.41 2.61
C ASP A 249 -40.65 -18.79 1.70
N GLU A 250 -41.42 -17.78 1.28
CA GLU A 250 -42.63 -17.89 0.47
C GLU A 250 -42.37 -18.44 -0.97
N TRP A 251 -41.16 -18.97 -1.24
CA TRP A 251 -40.71 -19.42 -2.55
C TRP A 251 -40.02 -20.80 -2.56
N THR A 252 -39.85 -21.48 -1.43
CA THR A 252 -39.53 -22.92 -1.46
C THR A 252 -40.81 -23.73 -1.59
N VAL A 253 -40.99 -24.36 -2.76
CA VAL A 253 -42.04 -25.36 -2.97
C VAL A 253 -41.52 -26.70 -2.46
N PRO A 254 -42.18 -27.35 -1.48
CA PRO A 254 -41.78 -28.68 -1.01
C PRO A 254 -42.04 -29.77 -2.06
N ASP A 255 -41.23 -30.82 -2.05
CA ASP A 255 -41.25 -31.93 -3.02
C ASP A 255 -42.55 -32.77 -3.06
N ASP A 256 -43.51 -32.51 -2.17
CA ASP A 256 -44.74 -33.28 -1.99
C ASP A 256 -46.04 -32.54 -2.38
N TYR A 257 -45.95 -31.44 -3.13
CA TYR A 257 -47.14 -30.68 -3.53
C TYR A 257 -48.02 -31.41 -4.56
N GLN A 258 -49.08 -32.07 -4.08
CA GLN A 258 -50.12 -32.72 -4.87
C GLN A 258 -51.07 -31.68 -5.50
N THR A 259 -51.35 -31.86 -6.80
CA THR A 259 -52.31 -31.10 -7.59
C THR A 259 -53.75 -31.33 -7.13
N GLU A 260 -54.48 -30.27 -6.77
CA GLU A 260 -55.90 -30.13 -7.12
C GLU A 260 -56.45 -28.70 -6.88
N VAL A 261 -57.48 -28.37 -7.66
CA VAL A 261 -58.35 -27.16 -7.62
C VAL A 261 -57.96 -25.96 -8.53
N VAL A 262 -58.11 -26.18 -9.83
CA VAL A 262 -59.17 -25.57 -10.68
C VAL A 262 -59.36 -24.04 -10.67
N ARG A 263 -59.01 -23.44 -11.83
CA ARG A 263 -59.66 -22.34 -12.59
C ARG A 263 -59.87 -20.98 -11.91
N THR A 264 -59.17 -19.96 -12.41
CA THR A 264 -59.68 -19.02 -13.44
C THR A 264 -58.64 -17.91 -13.65
N ILE A 265 -57.89 -17.95 -14.76
CA ILE A 265 -57.17 -16.77 -15.26
C ILE A 265 -57.74 -16.46 -16.63
N ARG A 266 -58.57 -15.40 -16.69
CA ARG A 266 -58.82 -14.66 -17.92
C ARG A 266 -57.60 -13.80 -18.22
N GLU A 267 -57.26 -13.80 -19.51
CA GLU A 267 -56.28 -13.01 -20.22
C GLU A 267 -55.97 -11.63 -19.61
N VAL A 268 -54.68 -11.36 -19.37
CA VAL A 268 -54.14 -10.01 -19.37
C VAL A 268 -53.00 -9.97 -20.39
N GLN A 269 -53.16 -9.12 -21.39
CA GLN A 269 -52.30 -8.97 -22.57
C GLN A 269 -51.05 -8.12 -22.24
N PRO A 270 -49.87 -8.39 -22.83
CA PRO A 270 -48.65 -7.62 -22.55
C PRO A 270 -48.62 -6.25 -23.26
N PRO A 271 -47.91 -5.23 -22.70
CA PRO A 271 -47.85 -3.88 -23.25
C PRO A 271 -46.92 -3.76 -24.47
N PRO A 272 -47.11 -2.75 -25.35
CA PRO A 272 -46.38 -2.61 -26.61
C PRO A 272 -44.98 -1.95 -26.45
N PRO A 273 -44.07 -2.16 -27.43
CA PRO A 273 -42.68 -1.68 -27.37
C PRO A 273 -42.54 -0.19 -27.68
N GLN A 274 -41.69 0.52 -26.91
CA GLN A 274 -41.32 1.92 -27.20
C GLN A 274 -40.09 2.04 -28.11
N ARG A 275 -40.12 3.08 -28.94
CA ARG A 275 -39.28 3.38 -30.10
C ARG A 275 -37.89 3.91 -29.74
N VAL A 276 -36.92 3.56 -30.58
CA VAL A 276 -35.57 4.14 -30.68
C VAL A 276 -35.63 5.49 -31.42
N MET A 277 -34.86 6.49 -30.96
CA MET A 277 -34.37 7.61 -31.78
C MET A 277 -32.92 7.97 -31.42
N VAL A 278 -32.17 8.38 -32.44
CA VAL A 278 -30.71 8.48 -32.55
C VAL A 278 -30.24 9.95 -32.55
N ASP A 279 -29.06 10.18 -31.96
CA ASP A 279 -28.04 11.25 -32.12
C ASP A 279 -28.36 12.76 -32.21
N SER A 280 -27.64 13.54 -31.39
CA SER A 280 -26.94 14.76 -31.85
C SER A 280 -25.82 15.19 -30.88
N PHE A 281 -24.59 15.24 -31.39
CA PHE A 281 -23.39 15.81 -30.78
C PHE A 281 -23.32 17.34 -30.99
N ALA A 282 -22.93 18.10 -29.95
CA ALA A 282 -22.16 19.35 -30.09
C ALA A 282 -21.46 19.73 -28.75
N PRO A 283 -20.25 20.32 -28.78
CA PRO A 283 -19.38 20.47 -27.61
C PRO A 283 -19.60 21.80 -26.86
N SER A 284 -19.64 21.76 -25.52
CA SER A 284 -19.64 22.96 -24.67
C SER A 284 -18.21 23.45 -24.37
N ARG A 285 -17.98 24.74 -24.61
CA ARG A 285 -16.73 25.50 -24.44
C ARG A 285 -16.21 25.55 -22.98
N PRO A 286 -14.90 25.74 -22.77
CA PRO A 286 -14.28 25.85 -21.45
C PRO A 286 -14.53 27.21 -20.78
N VAL A 287 -14.75 27.19 -19.47
CA VAL A 287 -14.87 28.39 -18.62
C VAL A 287 -13.47 28.91 -18.27
N THR A 288 -13.21 30.18 -18.56
CA THR A 288 -12.00 30.91 -18.19
C THR A 288 -12.20 31.62 -16.85
N LEU A 289 -11.30 31.43 -15.88
CA LEU A 289 -11.24 32.24 -14.66
C LEU A 289 -10.23 33.39 -14.84
N PRO A 290 -10.50 34.60 -14.31
CA PRO A 290 -9.68 35.77 -14.53
C PRO A 290 -8.34 35.71 -13.77
N ASN A 291 -7.31 36.16 -14.48
CA ASN A 291 -5.92 36.26 -14.06
C ASN A 291 -5.69 37.61 -13.33
N GLN A 292 -5.09 37.59 -12.14
CA GLN A 292 -4.42 38.77 -11.53
C GLN A 292 -3.12 38.32 -10.83
N PRO A 293 -2.08 39.18 -10.80
CA PRO A 293 -0.69 38.76 -10.89
C PRO A 293 0.06 38.78 -9.55
N GLY A 294 1.11 37.95 -9.48
CA GLY A 294 2.29 38.18 -8.63
C GLY A 294 2.22 37.63 -7.20
N ASN A 295 2.71 36.41 -6.99
CA ASN A 295 3.96 36.17 -6.24
C ASN A 295 4.32 34.68 -6.34
N GLY A 296 5.46 34.36 -6.96
CA GLY A 296 6.00 33.00 -7.00
C GLY A 296 6.52 32.61 -5.61
N GLY A 297 5.68 31.96 -4.81
CA GLY A 297 6.04 31.40 -3.52
C GLY A 297 6.45 29.94 -3.65
N ALA A 298 7.75 29.68 -3.53
CA ALA A 298 8.32 28.35 -3.54
C ALA A 298 7.95 27.61 -2.24
N ALA A 299 7.01 26.66 -2.31
CA ALA A 299 6.91 25.62 -1.27
C ALA A 299 8.28 24.93 -1.15
N THR A 300 8.82 24.82 0.05
CA THR A 300 10.18 24.31 0.30
C THR A 300 10.12 23.44 1.54
N PHE A 301 10.36 22.13 1.43
CA PHE A 301 10.45 21.27 2.62
C PHE A 301 11.74 21.54 3.38
N SER A 302 11.80 21.24 4.67
CA SER A 302 13.06 21.34 5.41
C SER A 302 13.18 20.22 6.40
N PHE A 303 14.25 19.45 6.25
CA PHE A 303 14.63 18.44 7.24
C PHE A 303 15.12 19.13 8.51
N ALA A 304 15.23 18.41 9.64
CA ALA A 304 16.18 18.72 10.71
C ALA A 304 16.55 17.37 11.39
N THR A 305 17.77 17.22 11.91
CA THR A 305 18.26 16.04 12.64
C THR A 305 18.40 16.41 14.11
N VAL A 306 17.82 15.62 15.03
CA VAL A 306 18.09 15.74 16.47
C VAL A 306 19.06 14.64 16.88
N ASP A 307 20.19 15.04 17.44
CA ASP A 307 21.17 14.15 18.07
C ASP A 307 20.69 13.83 19.50
N ALA A 308 20.63 12.54 19.86
CA ALA A 308 20.09 12.09 21.14
C ALA A 308 20.98 12.39 22.36
N ASN A 309 22.13 13.06 22.15
CA ASN A 309 23.17 13.25 23.16
C ASN A 309 23.56 14.72 23.45
N ALA A 310 22.77 15.71 23.04
CA ALA A 310 23.01 17.11 23.42
C ALA A 310 22.13 17.51 24.61
N THR A 311 22.51 17.05 25.81
CA THR A 311 22.31 17.85 27.02
C THR A 311 23.29 19.02 26.99
N GLU A 312 22.85 20.22 27.41
CA GLU A 312 23.53 21.53 27.34
C GLU A 312 23.31 22.20 25.96
N ASP A 313 22.61 23.32 25.82
CA ASP A 313 22.56 24.51 26.68
C ASP A 313 21.21 25.21 26.46
N ALA A 314 20.37 25.25 27.49
CA ALA A 314 19.10 25.96 27.48
C ALA A 314 19.23 27.19 28.41
N ARG A 315 19.48 28.34 27.81
CA ARG A 315 19.15 29.66 28.35
C ARG A 315 18.44 30.48 27.29
#